data_AF-Q05XF2-F1
#
_entry.id   AF-Q05XF2-F1
#
_cell.length_a   1.000
_cell.length_b   1.000
_cell.length_c   1.000
_cell.angle_alpha   90.00
_cell.angle_beta   90.00
_cell.angle_gamma   90.00
#
_symmetry.space_group_name_H-M   'P 1'
#
loop_
_entity.id
_entity.type
_entity.pdbx_description
1 polymer ?
#
loop_
_entity_poly.entity_id
_entity_poly.type
_entity_poly.pdbx_seq_one_letter_code
_entity_poly.pdbx_strand_id
1 'polypeptide(L)' 'MGGSIPMAMSDSSKDRNYWIDEIAFLEARLNGSQGDIDNDDRAACEEALKAAKANLAASR' A
#
# COMPACT_ATOMS: atom_id res chain seq x y z
N MET A 1 34.25 8.62 11.82
CA MET A 1 32.93 9.22 11.52
C MET A 1 32.10 8.17 10.81
N GLY A 2 31.32 7.37 11.55
CA GLY A 2 30.35 6.45 10.99
C GLY A 2 28.97 7.08 11.16
N GLY A 3 28.44 7.67 10.09
CA GLY A 3 27.10 8.26 10.10
C GLY A 3 26.05 7.16 10.09
N SER A 4 25.40 6.94 11.23
CA SER A 4 24.15 6.19 11.29
C SER A 4 23.11 6.99 10.52
N ILE A 5 22.70 6.51 9.35
CA ILE A 5 21.55 7.04 8.63
C ILE A 5 20.31 6.68 9.47
N PRO A 6 19.54 7.64 10.00
CA PRO A 6 18.21 7.31 10.47
C PRO A 6 17.38 7.05 9.21
N MET A 7 17.08 5.78 8.92
CA MET A 7 15.94 5.44 8.07
C MET A 7 14.69 5.91 8.82
N ALA A 8 14.37 7.19 8.64
CA ALA A 8 13.08 7.73 8.99
C ALA A 8 12.07 7.10 8.04
N MET A 9 11.50 5.95 8.43
CA MET A 9 10.14 5.62 8.03
C MET A 9 9.24 6.68 8.67
N SER A 10 9.10 7.80 7.98
CA SER A 10 8.22 8.89 8.39
C SER A 10 6.78 8.38 8.34
N ASP A 11 6.27 7.97 9.50
CA ASP A 11 4.85 7.78 9.79
C ASP A 11 4.13 9.14 9.88
N SER A 12 4.23 9.95 8.83
CA SER A 12 3.59 11.26 8.80
C SER A 12 3.17 11.56 7.38
N SER A 13 1.86 11.42 7.18
CA SER A 13 1.13 11.75 5.96
C SER A 13 1.43 10.80 4.80
N LYS A 14 0.75 9.65 4.77
CA LYS A 14 0.54 8.93 3.52
C LYS A 14 -0.19 9.87 2.57
N ASP A 15 0.56 10.52 1.68
CA ASP A 15 0.05 11.47 0.70
C ASP A 15 -0.91 10.80 -0.28
N ARG A 16 -1.69 11.61 -1.00
CA ARG A 16 -2.57 11.12 -2.07
C ARG A 16 -1.84 10.19 -3.04
N ASN A 17 -0.60 10.53 -3.40
CA ASN A 17 0.25 9.70 -4.26
C ASN A 17 0.60 8.34 -3.64
N TYR A 18 0.87 8.28 -2.34
CA TYR A 18 1.09 7.02 -1.66
C TYR A 18 -0.11 6.09 -1.84
N TRP A 19 -1.32 6.59 -1.62
CA TRP A 19 -2.52 5.76 -1.74
C TRP A 19 -2.78 5.33 -3.18
N ILE A 20 -2.45 6.16 -4.18
CA ILE A 20 -2.55 5.79 -5.60
C ILE A 20 -1.60 4.64 -5.93
N ASP A 21 -0.33 4.72 -5.53
CA ASP A 21 0.66 3.66 -5.75
C ASP A 21 0.28 2.37 -5.00
N GLU A 22 -0.18 2.49 -3.75
CA GLU A 22 -0.64 1.36 -2.93
C GLU A 22 -1.84 0.65 -3.58
N ILE A 23 -2.83 1.41 -4.09
CA ILE A 23 -3.98 0.84 -4.83
C ILE A 23 -3.51 0.07 -6.06
N ALA A 24 -2.63 0.66 -6.87
CA ALA A 24 -2.13 0.02 -8.08
C ALA A 24 -1.36 -1.28 -7.77
N PHE A 25 -0.56 -1.26 -6.69
CA PHE A 25 0.16 -2.43 -6.21
C PHE A 25 -0.80 -3.56 -5.79
N LEU A 26 -1.81 -3.24 -4.97
CA LEU A 26 -2.79 -4.20 -4.48
C LEU A 26 -3.67 -4.76 -5.61
N GLU A 27 -4.08 -3.93 -6.57
CA GLU A 27 -4.84 -4.38 -7.75
C GLU A 27 -4.01 -5.31 -8.64
N ALA A 28 -2.73 -5.01 -8.83
CA ALA A 28 -1.82 -5.88 -9.59
C ALA A 28 -1.66 -7.25 -8.91
N ARG A 29 -1.53 -7.28 -7.57
CA ARG A 29 -1.43 -8.52 -6.79
C ARG A 29 -2.73 -9.34 -6.85
N LEU A 30 -3.89 -8.70 -6.71
CA LEU A 30 -5.19 -9.36 -6.83
C LEU A 30 -5.48 -9.91 -8.24
N ASN A 31 -4.99 -9.21 -9.28
CA ASN A 31 -5.11 -9.64 -10.66
C ASN A 31 -4.09 -10.74 -11.06
N GLY A 32 -3.26 -11.20 -10.12
CA GLY A 32 -2.26 -12.25 -10.36
C GLY A 32 -1.03 -11.77 -11.13
N SER A 33 -0.82 -10.45 -11.27
CA SER A 33 0.32 -9.89 -12.00
C SER A 33 1.68 -10.17 -11.32
N GLN A 34 1.67 -10.59 -10.05
CA GLN A 34 2.86 -10.96 -9.28
C GLN A 34 2.89 -12.45 -8.88
N GLY A 35 2.07 -13.28 -9.53
CA GLY A 35 1.89 -14.70 -9.20
C GLY A 35 0.61 -14.97 -8.42
N ASP A 36 0.33 -16.25 -8.22
CA ASP A 36 -0.83 -16.71 -7.47
C ASP A 36 -0.68 -16.38 -5.99
N ILE A 37 -1.75 -15.85 -5.41
CA ILE A 37 -1.89 -15.61 -3.98
C ILE A 37 -2.94 -16.57 -3.43
N ASP A 38 -2.74 -17.02 -2.19
CA ASP A 38 -3.74 -17.82 -1.50
C ASP A 38 -4.96 -16.96 -1.09
N ASN A 39 -5.97 -17.63 -0.55
CA ASN A 39 -7.23 -16.96 -0.20
C ASN A 39 -7.07 -15.95 0.93
N ASP A 40 -6.15 -16.19 1.87
CA ASP A 40 -5.89 -15.30 3.00
C ASP A 40 -5.15 -14.05 2.52
N ASP A 41 -4.11 -14.24 1.70
CA ASP A 41 -3.40 -13.14 1.03
C ASP A 41 -4.36 -12.29 0.17
N ARG A 42 -5.27 -12.94 -0.57
CA ARG A 42 -6.29 -12.25 -1.37
C ARG A 42 -7.19 -11.40 -0.48
N ALA A 43 -7.74 -11.96 0.59
CA ALA A 43 -8.62 -11.24 1.51
C ALA A 43 -7.91 -10.05 2.16
N ALA A 44 -6.64 -10.23 2.57
CA ALA A 44 -5.83 -9.15 3.11
C ALA A 44 -5.60 -8.02 2.09
N CYS A 45 -5.32 -8.37 0.84
CA CYS A 45 -5.16 -7.40 -0.24
C CYS A 45 -6.46 -6.64 -0.55
N GLU A 46 -7.61 -7.33 -0.53
CA GLU A 46 -8.92 -6.70 -0.73
C GLU A 46 -9.27 -5.69 0.38
N GLU A 47 -9.04 -6.07 1.64
CA GLU A 47 -9.28 -5.17 2.77
C GLU A 47 -8.31 -3.98 2.77
N ALA A 48 -7.04 -4.21 2.45
CA ALA A 48 -6.06 -3.14 2.28
C ALA A 48 -6.44 -2.19 1.13
N LEU A 49 -6.92 -2.73 0.01
CA LEU A 49 -7.34 -1.96 -1.16
C LEU A 49 -8.53 -1.06 -0.82
N LYS A 50 -9.49 -1.60 -0.07
CA LYS A 50 -10.65 -0.86 0.42
C LYS A 50 -10.23 0.27 1.35
N ALA A 51 -9.32 0.01 2.28
CA ALA A 51 -8.78 1.02 3.18
C ALA A 51 -8.01 2.10 2.40
N ALA A 52 -7.15 1.73 1.45
CA ALA A 52 -6.39 2.67 0.64
C ALA A 52 -7.31 3.58 -0.20
N LYS A 53 -8.35 3.02 -0.84
CA LYS A 53 -9.38 3.78 -1.58
C LYS A 53 -10.14 4.75 -0.67
N ALA A 54 -10.51 4.33 0.54
CA ALA A 54 -11.19 5.17 1.51
C ALA A 54 -10.31 6.34 1.99
N ASN A 55 -9.03 6.07 2.29
CA ASN A 55 -8.07 7.09 2.67
C ASN A 55 -7.80 8.06 1.51
N LEU A 56 -7.64 7.56 0.28
CA LEU A 56 -7.49 8.41 -0.91
C LEU A 56 -8.68 9.35 -1.12
N ALA A 57 -9.90 8.84 -0.92
CA ALA A 57 -11.12 9.63 -1.00
C ALA A 57 -11.25 10.66 0.15
N ALA A 58 -10.72 10.33 1.33
CA ALA A 58 -10.66 11.23 2.49
C ALA A 58 -9.55 12.29 2.36
N SER A 59 -8.46 12.00 1.64
CA SER A 59 -7.36 12.93 1.30
C SER A 59 -7.76 13.93 0.19
N ARG A 60 -9.03 14.37 0.19
CA ARG A 60 -9.66 15.08 -0.93
C ARG A 60 -9.07 16.46 -1.18
#